data_AF-A0A1B1S917-F1
#
_entry.id   AF-A0A1B1S917-F1
#
_cell.length_a   1.000
_cell.length_b   1.000
_cell.length_c   1.000
_cell.angle_alpha   90.00
_cell.angle_beta   90.00
_cell.angle_gamma   90.00
#
_symmetry.space_group_name_H-M   'P 1'
#
loop_
_entity.id
_entity.type
_entity.pdbx_description
1 polymer ?
#
loop_
_entity_poly.entity_id
_entity_poly.type
_entity_poly.pdbx_seq_one_letter_code
_entity_poly.pdbx_strand_id
1 'polypeptide(L)' 'MSKYDDIIDMPRHVSAVRRPMSTEARAAQFAPFAALTGHDEILSDTVRVNEREYESEPDDFSESTGGCRMYPYDASVDE' A
#
# COMPACT_ATOMS: atom_id res chain seq x y z
N MET A 1 -5.79 15.71 -23.94
CA MET A 1 -4.69 14.72 -23.89
C MET A 1 -3.85 15.06 -22.69
N SER A 2 -3.79 14.13 -21.74
CA SER A 2 -2.99 14.27 -20.54
C SER A 2 -1.52 14.13 -20.89
N LYS A 3 -0.65 14.67 -20.04
CA LYS A 3 0.79 14.81 -20.30
C LYS A 3 1.57 13.49 -20.30
N TYR A 4 0.90 12.38 -19.99
CA TYR A 4 1.50 11.06 -19.74
C TYR A 4 0.72 9.90 -20.39
N ASP A 5 -0.21 10.21 -21.31
CA ASP A 5 -1.04 9.19 -22.00
C ASP A 5 -0.18 8.18 -22.78
N ASP A 6 1.05 8.53 -23.13
CA ASP A 6 2.02 7.71 -23.88
C ASP A 6 2.79 6.69 -23.03
N ILE A 7 2.81 6.86 -21.71
CA ILE A 7 3.57 6.00 -20.78
C ILE A 7 2.69 5.14 -19.87
N ILE A 8 1.38 5.41 -19.78
CA ILE A 8 0.49 4.78 -18.79
C ILE A 8 0.26 3.28 -19.05
N ASP A 9 0.21 2.88 -20.32
CA ASP A 9 -0.01 1.49 -20.76
C ASP A 9 1.29 0.73 -21.07
N MET A 10 2.45 1.34 -20.77
CA MET A 10 3.74 0.69 -21.04
C MET A 10 3.98 -0.49 -20.08
N PRO A 11 4.56 -1.60 -20.58
CA PRO A 11 4.91 -2.73 -19.73
C PRO A 11 5.92 -2.29 -18.66
N ARG A 12 5.65 -2.67 -17.40
CA ARG A 12 6.61 -2.45 -16.31
C ARG A 12 7.94 -3.13 -16.62
N HIS A 13 9.04 -2.42 -16.38
CA HIS A 13 10.37 -3.01 -16.53
C HIS A 13 10.60 -4.10 -15.46
N VAL A 14 11.07 -5.26 -15.89
CA VAL A 14 11.49 -6.36 -15.02
C VAL A 14 12.94 -6.72 -15.38
N SER A 15 13.80 -6.86 -14.38
CA SER A 15 15.20 -7.23 -14.63
C SER A 15 15.30 -8.60 -15.28
N ALA A 16 16.02 -8.68 -16.41
CA ALA A 16 16.30 -9.95 -17.08
C ALA A 16 17.31 -10.83 -16.31
N VAL A 17 18.13 -10.22 -15.45
CA VAL A 17 19.27 -10.89 -14.79
C VAL A 17 19.00 -11.16 -13.31
N ARG A 18 18.32 -10.24 -12.62
CA ARG A 18 18.09 -10.33 -11.18
C ARG A 18 16.69 -10.84 -10.91
N ARG A 19 16.58 -11.93 -10.15
CA ARG A 19 15.28 -12.43 -9.69
C ARG A 19 14.61 -11.39 -8.78
N PRO A 20 13.33 -11.08 -9.00
CA PRO A 20 12.55 -10.27 -8.06
C PRO A 20 12.48 -10.96 -6.69
N MET A 21 12.50 -10.16 -5.63
CA MET A 21 12.27 -10.66 -4.26
C MET A 21 10.85 -11.21 -4.14
N SER A 22 10.67 -12.37 -3.49
CA SER A 22 9.36 -12.94 -3.20
C SER A 22 8.57 -12.03 -2.26
N THR A 23 7.24 -12.17 -2.25
CA THR A 23 6.36 -11.45 -1.32
C THR A 23 6.71 -11.73 0.14
N GLU A 24 7.00 -12.99 0.48
CA GLU A 24 7.44 -13.38 1.82
C GLU A 24 8.77 -12.71 2.21
N ALA A 25 9.76 -12.70 1.31
CA ALA A 25 11.04 -12.06 1.57
C ALA A 25 10.93 -10.54 1.66
N ARG A 26 9.96 -9.92 0.95
CA ARG A 26 9.61 -8.51 1.16
C ARG A 26 8.99 -8.28 2.53
N ALA A 27 8.07 -9.14 2.96
CA ALA A 27 7.42 -9.04 4.27
C ALA A 27 8.42 -9.21 5.42
N ALA A 28 9.40 -10.10 5.27
CA ALA A 28 10.45 -10.32 6.26
C ALA A 28 11.30 -9.07 6.56
N GLN A 29 11.33 -8.06 5.67
CA GLN A 29 11.98 -6.78 5.95
C GLN A 29 11.33 -6.04 7.13
N PHE A 30 10.06 -6.32 7.40
CA PHE A 30 9.28 -5.75 8.51
C PHE A 30 9.30 -6.62 9.78
N ALA A 31 9.97 -7.78 9.76
CA ALA A 31 10.14 -8.64 10.93
C ALA A 31 10.68 -7.93 12.20
N PRO A 32 11.62 -6.96 12.16
CA PRO A 32 12.11 -6.33 13.39
C PRO A 32 11.03 -5.59 14.19
N PHE A 33 9.95 -5.13 13.56
CA PHE A 33 8.88 -4.39 14.23
C PHE A 33 7.92 -5.30 15.02
N ALA A 34 7.94 -6.62 14.76
CA ALA A 34 7.14 -7.58 15.51
C ALA A 34 7.57 -7.70 16.99
N ALA A 35 8.78 -7.24 17.33
CA ALA A 35 9.25 -7.20 18.71
C ALA A 35 8.69 -6.00 19.51
N LEU A 36 8.08 -5.01 18.85
CA LEU A 36 7.48 -3.86 19.51
C LEU A 36 6.16 -4.25 20.18
N THR A 37 6.00 -3.81 21.43
CA THR A 37 4.72 -3.92 22.12
C THR A 37 3.66 -3.09 21.39
N GLY A 38 2.47 -3.67 21.15
CA GLY A 38 1.36 -2.98 20.47
C GLY A 38 1.36 -3.09 18.94
N HIS A 39 2.36 -3.73 18.32
CA HIS A 39 2.39 -3.96 16.86
C HIS A 39 1.14 -4.70 16.35
N ASP A 40 0.73 -5.77 17.05
CA ASP A 40 -0.41 -6.59 16.65
C ASP A 40 -1.75 -5.85 16.81
N GLU A 41 -1.85 -4.96 17.80
CA GLU A 41 -3.03 -4.13 18.04
C GLU A 41 -3.23 -3.13 16.89
N ILE A 42 -2.18 -2.41 16.52
CA ILE A 42 -2.20 -1.47 15.39
C ILE A 42 -2.53 -2.19 14.08
N LEU A 43 -1.95 -3.38 13.85
CA LEU A 43 -2.31 -4.19 12.69
C LEU A 43 -3.80 -4.52 12.66
N SER A 44 -4.38 -4.95 13.79
CA SER A 44 -5.81 -5.26 13.85
C SER A 44 -6.70 -4.06 13.53
N ASP A 45 -6.32 -2.86 13.99
CA ASP A 45 -7.05 -1.64 13.70
C ASP A 45 -6.93 -1.23 12.23
N THR A 46 -5.74 -1.32 11.65
CA THR A 46 -5.54 -1.02 10.22
C THR A 46 -6.33 -1.97 9.32
N VAL A 47 -6.38 -3.26 9.64
CA VAL A 47 -7.19 -4.26 8.91
C VAL A 47 -8.67 -3.86 8.97
N ARG A 48 -9.19 -3.59 10.17
CA ARG A 48 -10.60 -3.22 10.37
C ARG A 48 -10.99 -1.94 9.63
N VAL A 49 -10.11 -0.93 9.61
CA VAL A 49 -10.35 0.31 8.86
C VAL A 49 -10.34 0.04 7.36
N ASN A 50 -9.36 -0.73 6.87
CA ASN A 50 -9.24 -1.04 5.44
C ASN A 50 -10.41 -1.88 4.92
N GLU A 51 -10.85 -2.89 5.66
CA GLU A 51 -12.01 -3.72 5.31
C GLU A 51 -13.29 -2.88 5.21
N ARG A 52 -13.51 -1.95 6.16
CA ARG A 52 -14.65 -1.03 6.12
C ARG A 52 -14.60 -0.10 4.91
N GLU A 53 -13.42 0.43 4.58
CA GLU A 53 -13.27 1.29 3.39
C GLU A 53 -13.52 0.51 2.09
N TYR A 54 -12.98 -0.71 1.99
CA TYR A 54 -13.16 -1.59 0.83
C TYR A 54 -14.64 -1.93 0.58
N GLU A 55 -15.43 -2.14 1.63
CA GLU A 55 -16.86 -2.42 1.50
C GLU A 55 -17.70 -1.16 1.18
N SER A 56 -17.18 0.04 1.49
CA SER A 56 -17.90 1.31 1.35
C SER A 56 -17.77 2.00 -0.01
N GLU A 57 -16.78 1.63 -0.82
CA GLU A 57 -16.58 2.19 -2.16
C GLU A 57 -17.22 1.23 -3.18
N PRO A 58 -18.35 1.58 -3.83
CA PRO A 58 -18.75 0.86 -5.03
C PRO A 58 -17.64 1.01 -6.08
N ASP A 59 -17.35 -0.06 -6.82
CA ASP A 59 -16.36 -0.10 -7.92
C ASP A 59 -16.74 0.84 -9.09
N ASP A 60 -16.85 2.15 -8.86
CA ASP A 60 -17.03 3.15 -9.90
C ASP A 60 -15.65 3.71 -10.27
N PHE A 61 -14.88 2.86 -10.98
CA PHE A 61 -13.55 3.18 -11.51
C PHE A 61 -13.57 4.26 -12.62
N SER A 62 -14.70 4.93 -12.86
CA SER A 62 -14.88 5.74 -14.06
C SER A 62 -14.11 7.06 -14.04
N GLU A 63 -13.79 7.69 -12.90
CA GLU A 63 -13.09 8.99 -12.89
C GLU A 63 -12.17 9.25 -11.66
N SER A 64 -11.39 8.27 -11.21
CA SER A 64 -10.40 8.51 -10.13
C SER A 64 -9.04 8.89 -10.71
N THR A 65 -8.81 10.19 -10.94
CA THR A 65 -7.45 10.74 -11.08
C THR A 65 -6.70 10.46 -9.79
N GLY A 66 -5.81 9.46 -9.84
CA GLY A 66 -5.07 8.92 -8.71
C GLY A 66 -4.38 9.98 -7.85
N GLY A 67 -5.08 10.40 -6.80
CA GLY A 67 -4.46 10.97 -5.62
C GLY A 67 -3.85 9.82 -4.82
N CYS A 68 -2.54 9.86 -4.63
CA CYS A 68 -1.90 9.04 -3.60
C CYS A 68 -2.63 9.33 -2.29
N ARG A 69 -3.43 8.39 -1.77
CA ARG A 69 -4.06 8.53 -0.44
C ARG A 69 -2.92 8.68 0.55
N MET A 70 -2.69 9.91 0.99
CA MET A 70 -1.82 10.20 2.11
C MET A 70 -2.48 9.51 3.31
N TYR A 71 -1.83 8.46 3.84
CA TYR A 71 -2.25 7.91 5.12
C TYR A 71 -2.28 9.08 6.12
N PRO A 72 -3.35 9.23 6.91
CA PRO A 72 -3.33 10.22 7.99
C PRO A 72 -2.14 9.87 8.89
N TYR A 73 -1.15 10.76 8.96
CA TYR A 73 -0.09 10.67 9.94
C TYR A 73 -0.74 10.91 11.29
N ASP A 74 -0.93 9.83 12.05
CA ASP A 74 -1.43 9.93 13.41
C ASP A 74 -0.29 10.38 14.31
N ALA A 75 -0.20 11.70 14.53
CA ALA A 75 0.83 12.33 15.33
C ALA A 75 0.76 11.97 16.83
N SER A 76 -0.19 11.12 17.26
CA SER A 76 -0.36 10.69 18.65
C SER A 76 0.41 9.40 19.00
N VAL A 77 1.08 8.76 18.04
CA VAL A 77 1.80 7.48 18.24
C VAL A 77 3.26 7.68 18.72
N ASP A 78 3.78 8.91 18.65
CA ASP A 78 5.17 9.26 19.01
C ASP A 78 5.34 9.80 20.47
N GLU A 79 4.37 9.61 21.37
CA GLU A 79 4.51 9.93 22.82
C GLU A 79 4.60 8.70 23.74
#